data_AF-A0A5S3YMH0-F1
#
_entry.id   AF-A0A5S3YMH0-F1
#
_cell.length_a   1.000
_cell.length_b   1.000
_cell.length_c   1.000
_cell.angle_alpha   90.00
_cell.angle_beta   90.00
_cell.angle_gamma   90.00
#
_symmetry.space_group_name_H-M   'P 1'
#
loop_
_entity.id
_entity.type
_entity.pdbx_description
1 polymer ?
#
loop_
_entity_poly.entity_id
_entity_poly.type
_entity_poly.pdbx_seq_one_letter_code
_entity_poly.pdbx_strand_id
1 'polypeptide(L)'
;LASTLLCERPEGFEPCNTCKTCGLLAAGTHPDRLLINAEANSIGVDAIRSLSDFVHHSALQGGNKVVIIKDAEKMTHSAANALLKTLEEPNLNRYILLTCNDKSQLPATVLSRCGQQAVAVIDGSHAQA
;
A
#
# COMPACT_ATOMS: atom_id res chain seq x y z
N LEU A 1 -6.59 -7.56 -0.19
CA LEU A 1 -5.11 -7.73 -0.12
C LEU A 1 -4.50 -7.24 1.19
N ALA A 2 -4.47 -5.94 1.50
CA ALA A 2 -3.81 -5.44 2.72
C ALA A 2 -4.33 -6.10 4.01
N SER A 3 -5.65 -6.29 4.13
CA SER A 3 -6.24 -6.96 5.28
C SER A 3 -5.81 -8.42 5.40
N THR A 4 -5.71 -9.13 4.28
CA THR A 4 -5.24 -10.53 4.22
C THR A 4 -3.77 -10.64 4.64
N LEU A 5 -2.91 -9.73 4.16
CA LEU A 5 -1.48 -9.70 4.48
C LEU A 5 -1.22 -9.45 5.97
N LEU A 6 -2.09 -8.72 6.64
CA LEU A 6 -1.97 -8.42 8.06
C LEU A 6 -2.71 -9.43 8.94
N CYS A 7 -3.67 -10.19 8.38
CA CYS A 7 -4.44 -11.18 9.11
C CYS A 7 -3.53 -12.25 9.75
N GLU A 8 -3.80 -12.60 11.00
CA GLU A 8 -3.07 -13.67 11.70
C GLU A 8 -3.36 -15.06 11.13
N ARG A 9 -4.56 -15.26 10.58
CA ARG A 9 -5.08 -16.55 10.13
C ARG A 9 -5.90 -16.39 8.85
N PRO A 10 -5.31 -15.97 7.72
CA PRO A 10 -6.06 -15.79 6.48
C PRO A 10 -6.53 -17.15 5.91
N GLU A 11 -7.65 -17.13 5.19
CA GLU A 11 -8.18 -18.26 4.45
C GLU A 11 -8.00 -17.99 2.94
N GLY A 12 -6.93 -18.53 2.36
CA GLY A 12 -6.54 -18.21 1.00
C GLY A 12 -6.24 -16.72 0.83
N PHE A 13 -7.00 -16.03 -0.02
CA PHE A 13 -6.87 -14.58 -0.25
C PHE A 13 -7.77 -13.71 0.63
N GLU A 14 -8.55 -14.32 1.52
CA GLU A 14 -9.49 -13.63 2.39
C GLU A 14 -8.98 -13.50 3.84
N PRO A 15 -9.16 -12.34 4.49
CA PRO A 15 -8.92 -12.23 5.93
C PRO A 15 -10.01 -12.97 6.72
N CYS A 16 -9.67 -13.57 7.87
CA CYS A 16 -10.66 -14.32 8.67
C CYS A 16 -11.73 -13.45 9.35
N ASN A 17 -11.55 -12.12 9.37
CA ASN A 17 -12.45 -11.14 9.96
C ASN A 17 -12.76 -11.30 11.47
N THR A 18 -12.16 -12.27 12.16
CA THR A 18 -12.44 -12.61 13.57
C THR A 18 -11.24 -12.47 14.50
N CYS A 19 -10.02 -12.38 13.97
CA CYS A 19 -8.82 -12.17 14.79
C CYS A 19 -8.67 -10.71 15.26
N LYS A 20 -7.81 -10.50 16.26
CA LYS A 20 -7.55 -9.16 16.82
C LYS A 20 -7.09 -8.18 15.75
N THR A 21 -6.16 -8.60 14.89
CA THR A 21 -5.68 -7.78 13.76
C THR A 21 -6.82 -7.36 12.83
N CYS A 22 -7.73 -8.27 12.46
CA CYS A 22 -8.90 -7.92 11.64
C CYS A 22 -9.79 -6.88 12.31
N GLY A 23 -9.98 -6.97 13.64
CA GLY A 23 -10.70 -5.94 14.40
C GLY A 23 -10.03 -4.56 14.35
N LEU A 24 -8.70 -4.50 14.54
CA LEU A 24 -7.92 -3.26 14.41
C LEU A 24 -7.96 -2.68 13.00
N LEU A 25 -7.93 -3.54 11.98
CA LEU A 25 -8.04 -3.13 10.58
C LEU A 25 -9.41 -2.56 10.25
N ALA A 26 -10.48 -3.18 10.73
CA ALA A 26 -11.85 -2.70 10.57
C ALA A 26 -12.05 -1.34 11.27
N ALA A 27 -11.42 -1.15 12.43
CA ALA A 27 -11.40 0.13 13.13
C ALA A 27 -10.45 1.18 12.52
N GLY A 28 -9.60 0.81 11.56
CA GLY A 28 -8.61 1.69 10.95
C GLY A 28 -7.41 2.04 11.83
N THR A 29 -7.19 1.32 12.94
CA THR A 29 -6.19 1.62 13.98
C THR A 29 -5.03 0.63 14.02
N HIS A 30 -4.88 -0.20 12.99
CA HIS A 30 -3.80 -1.18 12.95
C HIS A 30 -2.41 -0.51 12.90
N PRO A 31 -1.51 -0.77 13.88
CA PRO A 31 -0.24 -0.03 14.00
C PRO A 31 0.77 -0.34 12.90
N ASP A 32 0.62 -1.48 12.23
CA ASP A 32 1.48 -1.89 11.10
C ASP A 32 0.80 -1.67 9.73
N ARG A 33 -0.26 -0.84 9.69
CA ARG A 33 -0.86 -0.34 8.45
C ARG A 33 -0.68 1.17 8.33
N LEU A 34 -0.15 1.62 7.20
CA LEU A 34 -0.08 3.04 6.86
C LEU A 34 -0.83 3.31 5.55
N LEU A 35 -1.65 4.35 5.52
CA LEU A 35 -2.35 4.82 4.33
C LEU A 35 -1.89 6.24 4.03
N ILE A 36 -1.28 6.43 2.86
CA ILE A 36 -0.92 7.73 2.31
C ILE A 36 -1.94 8.09 1.24
N ASN A 37 -2.58 9.24 1.39
CA ASN A 37 -3.49 9.82 0.41
C ASN A 37 -2.97 11.20 0.00
N ALA A 38 -3.39 11.67 -1.17
CA ALA A 38 -3.06 13.02 -1.61
C ALA A 38 -3.75 14.09 -0.73
N GLU A 39 -2.96 15.06 -0.30
CA GLU A 39 -3.42 16.28 0.35
C GLU A 39 -3.41 17.41 -0.68
N ALA A 40 -4.52 18.13 -0.81
CA ALA A 40 -4.68 19.18 -1.82
C ALA A 40 -4.25 18.72 -3.25
N ASN A 41 -4.58 17.46 -3.60
CA ASN A 41 -4.26 16.83 -4.87
C ASN A 41 -2.77 16.55 -5.14
N SER A 42 -1.92 16.54 -4.10
CA SER A 42 -0.50 16.19 -4.23
C SER A 42 -0.02 15.28 -3.08
N ILE A 43 0.99 14.47 -3.33
CA ILE A 43 1.72 13.71 -2.31
C ILE A 43 3.15 14.25 -2.27
N GLY A 44 3.44 14.98 -1.20
CA GLY A 44 4.75 15.61 -0.97
C GLY A 44 5.84 14.63 -0.53
N VAL A 45 7.09 15.08 -0.60
CA VAL A 45 8.26 14.27 -0.23
C VAL A 45 8.25 13.85 1.24
N ASP A 46 7.72 14.68 2.13
CA ASP A 46 7.72 14.40 3.57
C ASP A 46 6.79 13.23 3.92
N ALA A 47 5.64 13.09 3.24
CA ALA A 47 4.77 11.93 3.38
C ALA A 47 5.49 10.62 3.00
N ILE A 48 6.32 10.66 1.94
CA ILE A 48 7.12 9.51 1.52
C ILE A 48 8.26 9.22 2.51
N ARG A 49 8.89 10.25 3.09
CA ARG A 49 9.91 10.04 4.13
C ARG A 49 9.31 9.38 5.38
N SER A 50 8.14 9.84 5.84
CA SER A 50 7.43 9.21 6.96
C SER A 50 7.06 7.76 6.64
N LEU A 51 6.70 7.46 5.39
CA LEU A 51 6.52 6.09 4.92
C LEU A 51 7.81 5.28 5.01
N SER A 52 8.93 5.80 4.50
CA SER A 52 10.22 5.12 4.56
C SER A 52 10.60 4.78 6.00
N ASP A 53 10.49 5.74 6.91
CA ASP A 53 10.76 5.54 8.33
C ASP A 53 9.85 4.45 8.93
N PHE A 54 8.55 4.52 8.64
CA PHE A 54 7.58 3.52 9.09
C PHE A 54 7.94 2.10 8.63
N VAL A 55 8.38 1.94 7.38
CA VAL A 55 8.78 0.66 6.80
C VAL A 55 10.10 0.16 7.39
N HIS A 56 11.04 1.06 7.72
CA HIS A 56 12.32 0.69 8.32
C HIS A 56 12.19 0.23 9.79
N HIS A 57 11.21 0.74 10.53
CA HIS A 57 10.97 0.28 11.91
C HIS A 57 10.43 -1.17 11.97
N SER A 58 10.70 -1.83 13.09
CA SER A 58 10.16 -3.16 13.39
C SER A 58 8.63 -3.16 13.46
N ALA A 59 8.00 -4.27 13.06
CA ALA A 59 6.56 -4.43 13.18
C ALA A 59 6.16 -4.53 14.65
N LEU A 60 5.12 -3.79 15.05
CA LEU A 60 4.66 -3.75 16.44
C LEU A 60 3.87 -5.02 16.81
N GLN A 61 3.20 -5.65 15.86
CA GLN A 61 2.52 -6.94 16.03
C GLN A 61 3.38 -8.13 15.57
N GLY A 62 4.67 -7.93 15.27
CA GLY A 62 5.62 -9.01 14.95
C GLY A 62 5.45 -9.68 13.58
N GLY A 63 4.63 -9.09 12.69
CA GLY A 63 4.34 -9.64 11.37
C GLY A 63 4.69 -8.70 10.22
N ASN A 64 3.76 -8.60 9.27
CA ASN A 64 3.90 -7.75 8.09
C ASN A 64 3.65 -6.28 8.43
N LYS A 65 4.34 -5.37 7.77
CA LYS A 65 3.89 -3.98 7.62
C LYS A 65 3.37 -3.78 6.21
N VAL A 66 2.23 -3.12 6.08
CA VAL A 66 1.62 -2.79 4.79
C VAL A 66 1.44 -1.29 4.69
N VAL A 67 2.02 -0.69 3.66
CA VAL A 67 1.78 0.69 3.29
C VAL A 67 0.99 0.75 1.99
N ILE A 68 0.02 1.64 1.95
CA ILE A 68 -0.80 1.89 0.77
C ILE A 68 -0.60 3.35 0.36
N ILE A 69 -0.10 3.59 -0.85
CA ILE A 69 -0.06 4.91 -1.47
C ILE A 69 -1.22 4.98 -2.45
N LYS A 70 -2.24 5.76 -2.09
CA LYS A 70 -3.40 5.98 -2.94
C LYS A 70 -3.11 7.08 -3.96
N ASP A 71 -3.62 6.93 -5.18
CA ASP A 71 -3.39 7.85 -6.30
C ASP A 71 -1.91 8.22 -6.46
N ALA A 72 -1.05 7.20 -6.61
CA ALA A 72 0.40 7.35 -6.65
C ALA A 72 0.90 8.27 -7.78
N GLU A 73 0.12 8.47 -8.84
CA GLU A 73 0.34 9.48 -9.87
C GLU A 73 0.38 10.93 -9.34
N LYS A 74 -0.19 11.18 -8.16
CA LYS A 74 -0.18 12.50 -7.50
C LYS A 74 1.10 12.79 -6.72
N MET A 75 2.07 11.88 -6.72
CA MET A 75 3.38 12.14 -6.12
C MET A 75 4.10 13.26 -6.87
N THR A 76 4.69 14.19 -6.11
CA THR A 76 5.65 15.12 -6.69
C THR A 76 6.87 14.36 -7.21
N HIS A 77 7.64 14.98 -8.11
CA HIS A 77 8.88 14.38 -8.60
C HIS A 77 9.87 14.05 -7.46
N SER A 78 9.95 14.92 -6.46
CA SER A 78 10.78 14.69 -5.27
C SER A 78 10.27 13.54 -4.40
N ALA A 79 8.95 13.38 -4.25
CA ALA A 79 8.33 12.27 -3.55
C ALA A 79 8.61 10.93 -4.25
N ALA A 80 8.41 10.87 -5.57
CA ALA A 80 8.69 9.67 -6.35
C ALA A 80 10.17 9.24 -6.27
N ASN A 81 11.11 10.19 -6.36
CA ASN A 81 12.53 9.89 -6.23
C ASN A 81 12.93 9.43 -4.83
N ALA A 82 12.30 10.00 -3.78
CA ALA A 82 12.54 9.55 -2.41
C ALA A 82 12.06 8.10 -2.21
N LEU A 83 10.93 7.72 -2.82
CA LEU A 83 10.37 6.38 -2.74
C LEU A 83 11.28 5.30 -3.34
N LEU A 84 12.08 5.64 -4.37
CA LEU A 84 12.95 4.68 -5.06
C LEU A 84 13.89 3.95 -4.10
N LYS A 85 14.42 4.65 -3.08
CA LYS A 85 15.31 4.05 -2.07
C LYS A 85 14.61 2.94 -1.31
N THR A 86 13.36 3.15 -0.93
CA THR A 86 12.57 2.16 -0.19
C THR A 86 12.11 1.00 -1.08
N LEU A 87 11.93 1.24 -2.39
CA LEU A 87 11.58 0.18 -3.35
C LEU A 87 12.76 -0.73 -3.73
N GLU A 88 13.99 -0.25 -3.63
CA GLU A 88 15.21 -1.03 -3.94
C GLU A 88 15.59 -2.01 -2.82
N GLU A 89 15.28 -1.66 -1.57
CA GLU A 89 15.66 -2.45 -0.39
C GLU A 89 14.45 -2.71 0.54
N PRO A 90 13.35 -3.32 0.05
CA PRO A 90 12.25 -3.67 0.93
C PRO A 90 12.69 -4.78 1.88
N ASN A 91 12.74 -4.46 3.17
CA ASN A 91 12.97 -5.47 4.21
C ASN A 91 11.94 -6.61 4.09
N LEU A 92 12.31 -7.80 4.56
CA LEU A 92 11.38 -8.92 4.67
C LEU A 92 10.10 -8.46 5.40
N ASN A 93 8.95 -8.97 4.95
CA ASN A 93 7.64 -8.67 5.53
C ASN A 93 7.24 -7.19 5.43
N ARG A 94 7.67 -6.47 4.38
CA ARG A 94 7.24 -5.12 4.04
C ARG A 94 6.55 -5.10 2.69
N TYR A 95 5.32 -4.62 2.66
CA TYR A 95 4.53 -4.53 1.44
C TYR A 95 4.16 -3.09 1.18
N ILE A 96 4.51 -2.59 0.00
CA ILE A 96 4.15 -1.24 -0.46
C ILE A 96 3.20 -1.42 -1.64
N LEU A 97 1.96 -1.00 -1.45
CA LEU A 97 0.89 -1.10 -2.42
C LEU A 97 0.65 0.29 -3.02
N LEU A 98 0.89 0.43 -4.31
CA LEU A 98 0.62 1.66 -5.06
C LEU A 98 -0.65 1.46 -5.85
N THR A 99 -1.61 2.37 -5.72
CA THR A 99 -2.80 2.41 -6.58
C THR A 99 -2.72 3.63 -7.47
N CYS A 100 -3.09 3.49 -8.74
CA CYS A 100 -3.17 4.60 -9.67
C CYS A 100 -4.30 4.38 -10.67
N ASN A 101 -4.85 5.46 -11.20
CA ASN A 101 -5.85 5.39 -12.27
C ASN A 101 -5.19 5.30 -13.64
N ASP A 102 -4.05 5.99 -13.80
CA ASP A 102 -3.28 6.03 -15.04
C ASP A 102 -1.78 5.82 -14.74
N LYS A 103 -1.29 4.62 -15.07
CA LYS A 103 0.11 4.27 -14.86
C LYS A 103 1.08 5.12 -15.70
N SER A 104 0.63 5.71 -16.81
CA SER A 104 1.51 6.52 -17.67
C SER A 104 1.96 7.81 -16.99
N GLN A 105 1.23 8.25 -15.96
CA GLN A 105 1.57 9.41 -15.14
C GLN A 105 2.59 9.09 -14.04
N LEU A 106 2.89 7.81 -13.79
CA LEU A 106 3.96 7.44 -12.87
C LEU A 106 5.33 7.46 -13.55
N PRO A 107 6.40 7.85 -12.83
CA PRO A 107 7.75 7.76 -13.35
C PRO A 107 8.13 6.31 -13.70
N ALA A 108 8.76 6.13 -14.86
CA ALA A 108 9.23 4.82 -15.32
C ALA A 108 10.16 4.12 -14.31
N THR A 109 10.92 4.89 -13.52
CA THR A 109 11.82 4.38 -12.47
C THR A 109 11.09 3.72 -11.31
N VAL A 110 9.89 4.21 -10.97
CA VAL A 110 9.01 3.59 -9.97
C VAL A 110 8.41 2.33 -10.58
N LEU A 111 7.84 2.43 -11.78
CA LEU A 111 7.21 1.30 -12.48
C LEU A 111 8.15 0.12 -12.70
N SER A 112 9.44 0.37 -12.96
CA SER A 112 10.44 -0.68 -13.19
C SER A 112 10.79 -1.48 -11.93
N ARG A 113 10.44 -0.98 -10.74
CA ARG A 113 10.69 -1.61 -9.43
C ARG A 113 9.42 -2.19 -8.80
N CYS A 114 8.28 -2.12 -9.50
CA CYS A 114 7.00 -2.62 -9.01
C CYS A 114 6.45 -3.73 -9.92
N GLY A 115 5.85 -4.75 -9.29
CA GLY A 115 4.95 -5.66 -9.98
C GLY A 115 3.67 -4.91 -10.37
N GLN A 116 3.26 -5.00 -11.63
CA GLN A 116 2.10 -4.29 -12.15
C GLN A 116 0.94 -5.26 -12.40
N GLN A 117 -0.22 -4.96 -11.81
CA GLN A 117 -1.45 -5.70 -12.07
C GLN A 117 -2.53 -4.70 -12.50
N ALA A 118 -3.03 -4.87 -13.74
CA ALA A 118 -4.19 -4.12 -14.19
C ALA A 118 -5.46 -4.69 -13.53
N VAL A 119 -6.27 -3.81 -12.96
CA VAL A 119 -7.58 -4.17 -12.39
C VAL A 119 -8.64 -3.54 -13.29
N ALA A 120 -9.33 -4.37 -14.06
CA ALA A 120 -10.44 -3.92 -14.87
C ALA A 120 -11.67 -3.67 -13.97
N VAL A 121 -12.33 -2.53 -14.18
CA VAL A 121 -13.66 -2.32 -13.63
C VAL A 121 -14.61 -3.16 -14.47
N ILE A 122 -15.25 -4.15 -13.84
CA ILE A 122 -16.37 -4.86 -14.44
C ILE A 122 -17.59 -4.02 -14.10
N ASP A 123 -18.14 -3.30 -15.08
CA ASP A 123 -19.40 -2.58 -14.90
C ASP A 123 -20.46 -3.57 -14.40
N GLY A 124 -21.16 -3.19 -13.33
CA GLY A 124 -22.03 -4.07 -12.54
C GLY A 124 -23.26 -4.62 -13.26
N SER A 125 -23.37 -4.47 -14.58
CA SER A 125 -24.39 -5.11 -15.42
C SER A 125 -24.21 -6.63 -15.55
N HIS A 126 -23.11 -7.21 -15.08
CA HIS A 126 -22.85 -8.66 -15.14
C HIS A 126 -22.49 -9.33 -13.81
N ALA A 127 -22.66 -8.65 -12.66
CA ALA A 127 -22.32 -9.22 -11.34
C ALA A 127 -23.46 -10.05 -10.69
N GLN A 128 -24.39 -10.58 -11.49
CA GLN A 128 -25.36 -11.60 -11.08
C GLN A 128 -25.53 -12.63 -12.20
N ALA A 129 -24.83 -13.75 -12.07
CA ALA A 129 -25.18 -15.04 -12.67
C ALA A 129 -24.68 -16.15 -11.73
#